data_AF-A0A7C1ZW96-F1
#
_entry.id   AF-A0A7C1ZW96-F1
#
_cell.length_a   1.000
_cell.length_b   1.000
_cell.length_c   1.000
_cell.angle_alpha   90.00
_cell.angle_beta   90.00
_cell.angle_gamma   90.00
#
_symmetry.space_group_name_H-M   'P 1'
#
loop_
_entity.id
_entity.type
_entity.pdbx_description
1 polymer ?
#
loop_
_entity_poly.entity_id
_entity_poly.type
_entity_poly.pdbx_seq_one_letter_code
_entity_poly.pdbx_strand_id
1 'polypeptide(L)'
;MDYKQIQELTRLAIQHKNLEAVMGLLKANVYAATDILNTEEGVQFFSEKAQESGDFMPEIYFFIRRPASGKYKSIFRRLARQSIIKLSLKITSKGIRGQFKKAIPNYKIGMPEFSLDETIQHNPLKIYEKSLSYQDIYGVERRRQKRKVVLILDTSGSMYGRLLLNAALTTSVLAYNMEKEDFAIVLFNSTAMLLKKINQKRSIIKIVDDILDSEAVGFTNIQIGLEKGLKELNKIREKRK
;
A
#
# COMPACT_ATOMS: atom_id res chain seq x y z
N MET A 1 32.93 2.79 -19.41
CA MET A 1 33.38 3.90 -18.55
C MET A 1 33.99 3.30 -17.30
N ASP A 2 35.14 3.82 -16.90
CA ASP A 2 35.81 3.40 -15.66
C ASP A 2 35.06 3.91 -14.42
N TYR A 3 35.24 3.26 -13.27
CA TYR A 3 34.62 3.61 -11.99
C TYR A 3 34.86 5.08 -11.62
N LYS A 4 36.10 5.54 -11.74
CA LYS A 4 36.48 6.94 -11.43
C LYS A 4 35.83 7.94 -12.39
N GLN A 5 35.73 7.59 -13.67
CA GLN A 5 35.07 8.44 -14.66
C GLN A 5 33.58 8.61 -14.33
N ILE A 6 32.89 7.54 -13.91
CA ILE A 6 31.48 7.63 -13.51
C ILE A 6 31.32 8.51 -12.27
N GLN A 7 32.23 8.41 -11.30
CA GLN A 7 32.24 9.29 -10.13
C GLN A 7 32.38 10.77 -10.53
N GLU A 8 33.34 11.10 -11.38
CA GLU A 8 33.58 12.46 -11.85
C GLU A 8 32.37 13.02 -12.63
N LEU A 9 31.84 12.23 -13.56
CA LEU A 9 30.63 12.60 -14.31
C LEU A 9 29.40 12.75 -13.39
N THR A 10 29.28 11.93 -12.34
CA THR A 10 28.17 12.06 -11.37
C THR A 10 28.29 13.36 -10.59
N ARG A 11 29.50 13.74 -10.18
CA ARG A 11 29.75 15.01 -9.49
C ARG A 11 29.43 16.21 -10.39
N LEU A 12 29.90 16.18 -11.65
CA LEU A 12 29.58 17.22 -12.64
C LEU A 12 28.06 17.31 -12.88
N ALA A 13 27.38 16.18 -13.00
CA ALA A 13 25.93 16.17 -13.18
C ALA A 13 25.17 16.80 -12.00
N ILE A 14 25.61 16.57 -10.76
CA ILE A 14 25.06 17.21 -9.57
C ILE A 14 25.30 18.72 -9.60
N GLN A 15 26.52 19.17 -9.89
CA GLN A 15 26.89 20.58 -9.97
C GLN A 15 26.07 21.33 -11.03
N HIS A 16 25.81 20.70 -12.17
CA HIS A 16 24.95 21.23 -13.23
C HIS A 16 23.45 20.98 -13.01
N LYS A 17 23.05 20.48 -11.84
CA LYS A 17 21.66 20.14 -11.45
C LYS A 17 20.93 19.22 -12.45
N ASN A 18 21.64 18.35 -13.15
CA ASN A 18 21.11 17.49 -14.20
C ASN A 18 20.68 16.11 -13.66
N LEU A 19 19.40 15.98 -13.31
CA LEU A 19 18.81 14.74 -12.77
C LEU A 19 18.90 13.57 -13.75
N GLU A 20 18.62 13.79 -15.03
CA GLU A 20 18.61 12.73 -16.04
C GLU A 20 20.00 12.12 -16.23
N ALA A 21 21.05 12.95 -16.18
CA ALA A 21 22.43 12.48 -16.21
C ALA A 21 22.77 11.62 -14.98
N VAL A 22 22.40 12.06 -13.77
CA VAL A 22 22.58 11.27 -12.53
C VAL A 22 21.84 9.93 -12.62
N MET A 23 20.60 9.93 -13.11
CA MET A 23 19.81 8.73 -13.33
C MET A 23 20.46 7.77 -14.34
N GLY A 24 20.98 8.29 -15.45
CA GLY A 24 21.71 7.51 -16.44
C GLY A 24 22.98 6.87 -15.86
N LEU A 25 23.73 7.64 -15.05
CA LEU A 25 24.96 7.17 -14.40
C LEU A 25 24.68 6.10 -13.33
N LEU A 26 23.59 6.24 -12.56
CA LEU A 26 23.12 5.21 -11.62
C LEU A 26 22.80 3.88 -12.32
N LYS A 27 22.17 3.95 -13.50
CA LYS A 27 21.87 2.76 -14.32
C LYS A 27 23.13 2.15 -14.92
N ALA A 28 24.14 2.96 -15.23
CA ALA A 28 25.41 2.48 -15.76
C ALA A 28 26.28 1.80 -14.70
N ASN A 29 26.43 2.40 -13.51
CA ASN A 29 27.14 1.80 -12.40
C ASN A 29 26.62 2.35 -11.06
N VAL A 30 25.76 1.56 -10.41
CA VAL A 30 25.09 1.96 -9.17
C VAL A 30 26.07 2.23 -8.03
N TYR A 31 27.18 1.48 -7.94
CA TYR A 31 28.15 1.63 -6.85
C TYR A 31 28.94 2.95 -7.01
N ALA A 32 29.52 3.18 -8.19
CA ALA A 32 30.29 4.39 -8.48
C ALA A 32 29.45 5.66 -8.29
N ALA A 33 28.23 5.67 -8.82
CA ALA A 33 27.34 6.81 -8.67
C ALA A 33 26.90 6.99 -7.21
N THR A 34 26.54 5.91 -6.50
CA THR A 34 26.08 5.99 -5.10
C THR A 34 27.15 6.52 -4.15
N ASP A 35 28.44 6.26 -4.39
CA ASP A 35 29.52 6.85 -3.58
C ASP A 35 29.47 8.37 -3.58
N ILE A 36 29.14 8.98 -4.73
CA ILE A 36 28.99 10.43 -4.85
C ILE A 36 27.68 10.90 -4.21
N LEU A 37 26.62 10.10 -4.28
CA LEU A 37 25.34 10.42 -3.63
C LEU A 37 25.38 10.28 -2.10
N ASN A 38 26.28 9.46 -1.56
CA ASN A 38 26.56 9.29 -0.13
C ASN A 38 27.38 10.48 0.43
N THR A 39 27.05 11.69 0.02
CA THR A 39 27.67 12.95 0.46
C THR A 39 26.58 13.96 0.82
N GLU A 40 26.94 15.04 1.51
CA GLU A 40 25.98 16.10 1.82
C GLU A 40 25.49 16.82 0.56
N GLU A 41 26.37 17.01 -0.43
CA GLU A 41 26.05 17.58 -1.73
C GLU A 41 25.02 16.72 -2.49
N GLY A 42 25.21 15.40 -2.53
CA GLY A 42 24.27 14.49 -3.19
C GLY A 42 22.89 14.47 -2.53
N VAL A 43 22.84 14.50 -1.19
CA VAL A 43 21.57 14.59 -0.45
C VAL A 43 20.88 15.93 -0.69
N GLN A 44 21.64 17.03 -0.67
CA GLN A 44 21.10 18.36 -0.90
C GLN A 44 20.48 18.44 -2.30
N PHE A 45 21.19 17.97 -3.32
CA PHE A 45 20.69 17.89 -4.69
C PHE A 45 19.33 17.18 -4.79
N PHE A 46 19.21 15.98 -4.20
CA PHE A 46 17.96 15.24 -4.23
C PHE A 46 16.87 15.82 -3.33
N SER A 47 17.24 16.49 -2.24
CA SER A 47 16.28 17.19 -1.38
C SER A 47 15.67 18.40 -2.09
N GLU A 48 16.47 19.17 -2.84
CA GLU A 48 16.00 20.27 -3.69
C GLU A 48 15.11 19.72 -4.82
N LYS A 49 15.56 18.71 -5.55
CA LYS A 49 14.79 18.13 -6.65
C LYS A 49 13.48 17.49 -6.20
N ALA A 50 13.45 16.84 -5.04
CA ALA A 50 12.23 16.27 -4.47
C ALA A 50 11.18 17.33 -4.10
N GLN A 51 11.59 18.57 -3.80
CA GLN A 51 10.66 19.68 -3.58
C GLN A 51 9.99 20.12 -4.88
N GLU A 52 10.73 20.15 -6.00
CA GLU A 52 10.19 20.43 -7.34
C GLU A 52 9.24 19.31 -7.80
N SER A 53 9.74 18.07 -7.83
CA SER A 53 8.99 16.87 -8.21
C SER A 53 9.53 15.66 -7.43
N GLY A 54 8.66 14.98 -6.68
CA GLY A 54 9.09 13.86 -5.82
C GLY A 54 9.00 12.48 -6.46
N ASP A 55 8.39 12.37 -7.64
CA ASP A 55 7.86 11.09 -8.14
C ASP A 55 8.96 10.06 -8.46
N PHE A 56 10.18 10.51 -8.73
CA PHE A 56 11.34 9.65 -9.02
C PHE A 56 12.06 9.12 -7.76
N MET A 57 11.80 9.68 -6.57
CA MET A 57 12.53 9.33 -5.35
C MET A 57 12.46 7.84 -4.97
N PRO A 58 11.32 7.13 -5.14
CA PRO A 58 11.25 5.70 -4.87
C PRO A 58 12.16 4.89 -5.79
N GLU A 59 12.28 5.28 -7.07
CA GLU A 59 13.18 4.63 -8.03
C GLU A 59 14.64 4.82 -7.60
N ILE A 60 15.03 6.05 -7.24
CA ILE A 60 16.37 6.35 -6.71
C ILE A 60 16.68 5.49 -5.50
N TYR A 61 15.79 5.49 -4.49
CA TYR A 61 16.01 4.72 -3.27
C TYR A 61 16.17 3.24 -3.59
N PHE A 62 15.33 2.69 -4.47
CA PHE A 62 15.37 1.29 -4.83
C PHE A 62 16.70 0.86 -5.47
N PHE A 63 17.31 1.73 -6.29
CA PHE A 63 18.63 1.47 -6.86
C PHE A 63 19.73 1.54 -5.79
N ILE A 64 19.73 2.59 -4.97
CA ILE A 64 20.86 2.84 -4.06
C ILE A 64 20.75 2.10 -2.72
N ARG A 65 19.61 1.52 -2.35
CA ARG A 65 19.36 0.95 -1.00
C ARG A 65 20.39 -0.09 -0.55
N ARG A 66 21.07 -0.77 -1.46
CA ARG A 66 22.15 -1.72 -1.15
C ARG A 66 23.49 -0.99 -0.92
N PRO A 67 24.01 -0.19 -1.88
CA PRO A 67 25.28 0.53 -1.70
C PRO A 67 25.22 1.77 -0.79
N ALA A 68 24.05 2.32 -0.50
CA ALA A 68 23.92 3.52 0.33
C ALA A 68 24.27 3.27 1.80
N SER A 69 25.06 4.15 2.39
CA SER A 69 25.51 4.05 3.79
C SER A 69 24.49 4.63 4.78
N GLY A 70 24.56 4.19 6.05
CA GLY A 70 23.49 4.33 7.06
C GLY A 70 22.78 5.69 7.12
N LYS A 71 23.51 6.79 7.39
CA LYS A 71 22.93 8.15 7.49
C LYS A 71 22.16 8.50 6.20
N TYR A 72 22.80 8.36 5.05
CA TYR A 72 22.25 8.79 3.77
C TYR A 72 21.12 7.89 3.29
N LYS A 73 21.25 6.57 3.43
CA LYS A 73 20.18 5.61 3.16
C LYS A 73 18.89 5.98 3.89
N SER A 74 18.99 6.39 5.16
CA SER A 74 17.82 6.81 5.93
C SER A 74 17.12 8.06 5.36
N ILE A 75 17.90 9.00 4.80
CA ILE A 75 17.38 10.23 4.19
C ILE A 75 16.69 9.91 2.87
N PHE A 76 17.33 9.14 1.99
CA PHE A 76 16.74 8.71 0.72
C PHE A 76 15.47 7.89 0.93
N ARG A 77 15.47 6.97 1.91
CA ARG A 77 14.26 6.22 2.28
C ARG A 77 13.12 7.14 2.70
N ARG A 78 13.43 8.16 3.52
CA ARG A 78 12.44 9.15 3.96
C ARG A 78 11.86 9.93 2.79
N LEU A 79 12.69 10.39 1.85
CA LEU A 79 12.26 11.11 0.66
C LEU A 79 11.37 10.22 -0.24
N ALA A 80 11.79 8.98 -0.51
CA ALA A 80 10.99 8.01 -1.26
C ALA A 80 9.62 7.77 -0.62
N ARG A 81 9.58 7.55 0.69
CA ARG A 81 8.34 7.37 1.44
C ARG A 81 7.43 8.60 1.36
N GLN A 82 7.97 9.81 1.49
CA GLN A 82 7.19 11.04 1.36
C GLN A 82 6.54 11.15 -0.03
N SER A 83 7.29 10.83 -1.09
CA SER A 83 6.76 10.78 -2.45
C SER A 83 5.64 9.77 -2.62
N ILE A 84 5.78 8.56 -2.06
CA ILE A 84 4.73 7.52 -2.09
C ILE A 84 3.47 7.99 -1.39
N ILE A 85 3.59 8.59 -0.20
CA ILE A 85 2.43 9.10 0.55
C ILE A 85 1.75 10.22 -0.25
N LYS A 86 2.52 11.14 -0.83
CA LYS A 86 2.00 12.22 -1.69
C LYS A 86 1.26 11.67 -2.91
N LEU A 87 1.82 10.66 -3.57
CA LEU A 87 1.18 9.97 -4.69
C LEU A 87 -0.12 9.28 -4.25
N SER A 88 -0.10 8.61 -3.09
CA SER A 88 -1.26 7.91 -2.53
C SER A 88 -2.41 8.87 -2.22
N LEU A 89 -2.11 10.07 -1.72
CA LEU A 89 -3.09 11.13 -1.47
C LEU A 89 -3.76 11.63 -2.76
N LYS A 90 -2.99 11.75 -3.86
CA LYS A 90 -3.55 12.09 -5.19
C LYS A 90 -4.50 11.01 -5.71
N ILE A 91 -4.21 9.75 -5.40
CA ILE A 91 -5.07 8.60 -5.72
C ILE A 91 -6.18 8.52 -4.65
N THR A 92 -6.95 9.60 -4.53
CA THR A 92 -8.13 9.68 -3.64
C THR A 92 -9.23 8.83 -4.24
N SER A 93 -9.20 7.54 -3.92
CA SER A 93 -10.18 6.60 -4.44
C SER A 93 -11.51 6.80 -3.70
N LYS A 94 -12.58 7.17 -4.42
CA LYS A 94 -13.97 7.07 -3.94
C LYS A 94 -14.38 5.62 -3.56
N GLY A 95 -13.60 4.60 -3.89
CA GLY A 95 -13.77 3.20 -3.44
C GLY A 95 -12.51 2.72 -2.76
N ILE A 96 -12.53 2.14 -1.56
CA ILE A 96 -12.88 0.74 -1.25
C ILE A 96 -13.90 0.71 -0.09
N ARG A 97 -14.94 1.55 -0.12
CA ARG A 97 -15.94 1.56 0.97
C ARG A 97 -16.97 0.47 0.69
N GLY A 98 -17.03 -0.55 1.54
CA GLY A 98 -18.16 -1.48 1.57
C GLY A 98 -19.35 -0.78 2.23
N GLN A 99 -20.42 -0.53 1.48
CA GLN A 99 -21.72 -0.19 2.07
C GLN A 99 -22.52 -1.49 2.13
N PHE A 100 -23.09 -1.79 3.30
CA PHE A 100 -24.11 -2.82 3.41
C PHE A 100 -25.36 -2.22 4.03
N LYS A 101 -26.51 -2.68 3.55
CA LYS A 101 -27.81 -2.35 4.11
C LYS A 101 -28.08 -3.36 5.23
N LYS A 102 -28.42 -2.86 6.42
CA LYS A 102 -28.87 -3.69 7.54
C LYS A 102 -30.31 -3.30 7.87
N ALA A 103 -31.21 -4.27 7.88
CA ALA A 103 -32.53 -4.07 8.44
C ALA A 103 -32.41 -3.95 9.97
N ILE A 104 -33.08 -2.95 10.53
CA ILE A 104 -33.12 -2.72 11.97
C ILE A 104 -34.57 -2.61 12.43
N PRO A 105 -34.91 -3.19 13.60
CA PRO A 105 -36.25 -3.07 14.17
C PRO A 105 -36.53 -1.61 14.54
N ASN A 106 -37.81 -1.24 14.53
CA ASN A 106 -38.32 0.10 14.79
C ASN A 106 -37.80 1.13 13.79
N TYR A 107 -38.53 1.30 12.69
CA TYR A 107 -38.33 2.38 11.75
C TYR A 107 -38.35 3.73 12.47
N LYS A 108 -37.33 4.56 12.22
CA LYS A 108 -37.27 5.93 12.74
C LYS A 108 -37.59 6.91 11.63
N ILE A 109 -38.41 7.91 11.97
CA ILE A 109 -38.73 9.02 11.08
C ILE A 109 -37.42 9.69 10.64
N GLY A 110 -37.23 9.81 9.31
CA GLY A 110 -35.99 10.30 8.69
C GLY A 110 -35.09 9.21 8.09
N MET A 111 -35.42 7.93 8.25
CA MET A 111 -34.76 6.86 7.51
C MET A 111 -35.15 6.89 6.03
N PRO A 112 -34.20 6.69 5.10
CA PRO A 112 -34.48 6.81 3.67
C PRO A 112 -35.20 5.59 3.09
N GLU A 113 -35.14 4.44 3.77
CA GLU A 113 -35.60 3.15 3.25
C GLU A 113 -36.14 2.28 4.40
N PHE A 114 -37.03 1.34 4.08
CA PHE A 114 -37.52 0.28 4.98
C PHE A 114 -37.52 -1.07 4.24
N SER A 115 -37.49 -2.18 4.98
CA SER A 115 -37.50 -3.53 4.42
C SER A 115 -38.89 -4.14 4.59
N LEU A 116 -39.56 -4.38 3.46
CA LEU A 116 -40.87 -5.03 3.45
C LEU A 116 -40.76 -6.49 3.89
N ASP A 117 -39.79 -7.23 3.35
CA ASP A 117 -39.59 -8.66 3.65
C ASP A 117 -39.38 -8.90 5.16
N GLU A 118 -38.49 -8.13 5.79
CA GLU A 118 -38.22 -8.25 7.23
C GLU A 118 -39.43 -7.84 8.07
N THR A 119 -40.18 -6.81 7.64
CA THR A 119 -41.42 -6.38 8.30
C THR A 119 -42.49 -7.48 8.23
N ILE A 120 -42.63 -8.13 7.06
CA ILE A 120 -43.57 -9.23 6.86
C ILE A 120 -43.19 -10.45 7.69
N GLN A 121 -41.93 -10.86 7.60
CA GLN A 121 -41.42 -12.04 8.27
C GLN A 121 -41.58 -11.95 9.80
N HIS A 122 -41.37 -10.77 10.39
CA HIS A 122 -41.43 -10.58 11.83
C HIS A 122 -42.82 -10.20 12.36
N ASN A 123 -43.75 -9.72 11.51
CA ASN A 123 -45.08 -9.27 11.93
C ASN A 123 -46.25 -9.82 11.08
N PRO A 124 -46.31 -11.13 10.74
CA PRO A 124 -47.30 -11.66 9.81
C PRO A 124 -48.75 -11.51 10.31
N LEU A 125 -48.99 -11.69 11.62
CA LEU A 125 -50.32 -11.56 12.22
C LEU A 125 -50.83 -10.12 12.20
N LYS A 126 -49.98 -9.14 12.54
CA LYS A 126 -50.35 -7.72 12.52
C LYS A 126 -50.65 -7.21 11.11
N ILE A 127 -50.03 -7.81 10.09
CA ILE A 127 -50.35 -7.53 8.69
C ILE A 127 -51.75 -8.04 8.34
N TYR A 128 -52.03 -9.29 8.71
CA TYR A 128 -53.34 -9.89 8.46
C TYR A 128 -54.46 -9.10 9.16
N GLU A 129 -54.24 -8.71 10.41
CA GLU A 129 -55.17 -7.93 11.23
C GLU A 129 -55.19 -6.43 10.90
N LYS A 130 -54.32 -5.97 9.98
CA LYS A 130 -54.16 -4.55 9.60
C LYS A 130 -53.90 -3.62 10.80
N SER A 131 -53.16 -4.10 11.80
CA SER A 131 -52.89 -3.42 13.08
C SER A 131 -51.44 -2.92 13.21
N LEU A 132 -50.73 -2.78 12.08
CA LEU A 132 -49.33 -2.38 12.00
C LEU A 132 -49.09 -0.95 12.50
N SER A 133 -48.07 -0.78 13.35
CA SER A 133 -47.58 0.52 13.80
C SER A 133 -46.18 0.81 13.26
N TYR A 134 -45.70 2.06 13.38
CA TYR A 134 -44.34 2.43 12.97
C TYR A 134 -43.24 1.64 13.69
N GLN A 135 -43.50 1.14 14.90
CA GLN A 135 -42.54 0.32 15.64
C GLN A 135 -42.38 -1.09 15.02
N ASP A 136 -43.42 -1.56 14.33
CA ASP A 136 -43.43 -2.88 13.71
C ASP A 136 -42.69 -2.89 12.35
N ILE A 137 -42.44 -1.71 11.77
CA ILE A 137 -41.75 -1.56 10.48
C ILE A 137 -40.23 -1.67 10.70
N TYR A 138 -39.57 -2.49 9.89
CA TYR A 138 -38.12 -2.60 9.87
C TYR A 138 -37.51 -1.55 8.94
N GLY A 139 -36.73 -0.62 9.51
CA GLY A 139 -35.99 0.38 8.74
C GLY A 139 -34.71 -0.19 8.13
N VAL A 140 -34.22 0.42 7.05
CA VAL A 140 -32.94 0.03 6.42
C VAL A 140 -31.87 1.08 6.74
N GLU A 141 -30.87 0.67 7.51
CA GLU A 141 -29.71 1.49 7.84
C GLU A 141 -28.54 1.13 6.91
N ARG A 142 -27.93 2.14 6.27
CA ARG A 142 -26.68 1.95 5.54
C ARG A 142 -25.51 1.97 6.51
N ARG A 143 -24.92 0.81 6.78
CA ARG A 143 -23.72 0.69 7.60
C ARG A 143 -22.49 0.50 6.73
N ARG A 144 -21.37 1.06 7.19
CA ARG A 144 -20.07 0.77 6.59
C ARG A 144 -19.58 -0.59 7.07
N GLN A 145 -19.33 -1.51 6.14
CA GLN A 145 -18.58 -2.72 6.43
C GLN A 145 -17.15 -2.55 5.98
N LYS A 146 -16.21 -2.81 6.89
CA LYS A 146 -14.81 -2.92 6.53
C LYS A 146 -14.61 -4.07 5.57
N ARG A 147 -13.93 -3.82 4.46
CA ARG A 147 -13.51 -4.89 3.55
C ARG A 147 -12.36 -5.67 4.19
N LYS A 148 -12.29 -6.95 3.81
CA LYS A 148 -11.25 -7.88 4.24
C LYS A 148 -10.40 -8.20 3.01
N VAL A 149 -9.17 -7.71 2.98
CA VAL A 149 -8.31 -7.78 1.78
C VAL A 149 -6.97 -8.42 2.13
N VAL A 150 -6.40 -9.22 1.24
CA VAL A 150 -5.01 -9.64 1.34
C VAL A 150 -4.30 -9.24 0.07
N LEU A 151 -3.24 -8.43 0.22
CA LEU A 151 -2.32 -8.10 -0.85
C LEU A 151 -1.24 -9.18 -0.88
N ILE A 152 -1.05 -9.81 -2.03
CA ILE A 152 -0.06 -10.86 -2.23
C ILE A 152 0.91 -10.35 -3.30
N LEU A 153 2.16 -10.09 -2.89
CA LEU A 153 3.19 -9.48 -3.70
C LEU A 153 4.26 -10.51 -4.05
N ASP A 154 4.51 -10.68 -5.35
CA ASP A 154 5.61 -11.51 -5.86
C ASP A 154 6.95 -10.81 -5.61
N THR A 155 7.86 -11.55 -4.99
CA THR A 155 9.24 -11.15 -4.67
C THR A 155 10.25 -12.19 -5.17
N SER A 156 9.89 -12.98 -6.17
CA SER A 156 10.78 -13.92 -6.86
C SER A 156 11.84 -13.20 -7.70
N GLY A 157 12.89 -13.92 -8.11
CA GLY A 157 14.00 -13.35 -8.87
C GLY A 157 13.60 -12.67 -10.19
N SER A 158 12.55 -13.12 -10.86
CA SER A 158 12.03 -12.48 -12.09
C SER A 158 11.50 -11.07 -11.86
N MET A 159 11.18 -10.72 -10.61
CA MET A 159 10.73 -9.39 -10.24
C MET A 159 11.89 -8.39 -10.09
N TYR A 160 13.15 -8.81 -10.24
CA TYR A 160 14.30 -7.93 -10.02
C TYR A 160 14.24 -6.62 -10.81
N GLY A 161 14.69 -5.53 -10.18
CA GLY A 161 14.69 -4.19 -10.77
C GLY A 161 13.31 -3.53 -10.79
N ARG A 162 12.90 -3.04 -11.96
CA ARG A 162 11.74 -2.14 -12.10
C ARG A 162 10.40 -2.83 -11.84
N LEU A 163 10.30 -4.14 -12.05
CA LEU A 163 9.06 -4.89 -11.78
C LEU A 163 8.73 -4.91 -10.29
N LEU A 164 9.72 -5.24 -9.43
CA LEU A 164 9.55 -5.19 -7.99
C LEU A 164 9.32 -3.75 -7.50
N LEU A 165 10.02 -2.75 -8.06
CA LEU A 165 9.76 -1.34 -7.73
C LEU A 165 8.29 -0.96 -8.00
N ASN A 166 7.78 -1.27 -9.19
CA ASN A 166 6.39 -0.95 -9.54
C ASN A 166 5.40 -1.68 -8.62
N ALA A 167 5.63 -2.97 -8.37
CA ALA A 167 4.76 -3.75 -7.51
C ALA A 167 4.80 -3.30 -6.04
N ALA A 168 5.98 -2.89 -5.55
CA ALA A 168 6.20 -2.26 -4.26
C ALA A 168 5.47 -0.91 -4.14
N LEU A 169 5.56 -0.06 -5.18
CA LEU A 169 4.84 1.21 -5.26
C LEU A 169 3.33 1.01 -5.22
N THR A 170 2.80 0.13 -6.08
CA THR A 170 1.37 -0.18 -6.11
C THR A 170 0.89 -0.74 -4.77
N THR A 171 1.64 -1.66 -4.17
CA THR A 171 1.29 -2.23 -2.86
C THR A 171 1.29 -1.17 -1.77
N SER A 172 2.25 -0.24 -1.79
CA SER A 172 2.35 0.86 -0.82
C SER A 172 1.17 1.83 -0.93
N VAL A 173 0.79 2.19 -2.16
CA VAL A 173 -0.38 3.04 -2.44
C VAL A 173 -1.69 2.36 -2.02
N LEU A 174 -1.84 1.06 -2.32
CA LEU A 174 -3.01 0.28 -1.91
C LEU A 174 -3.09 0.17 -0.38
N ALA A 175 -1.97 -0.13 0.28
CA ALA A 175 -1.90 -0.22 1.74
C ALA A 175 -2.30 1.09 2.41
N TYR A 176 -1.90 2.23 1.83
CA TYR A 176 -2.29 3.56 2.33
C TYR A 176 -3.80 3.79 2.21
N ASN A 177 -4.37 3.48 1.05
CA ASN A 177 -5.80 3.62 0.81
C ASN A 177 -6.66 2.62 1.63
N MET A 178 -6.07 1.52 2.09
CA MET A 178 -6.71 0.49 2.93
C MET A 178 -6.52 0.70 4.43
N GLU A 179 -5.95 1.82 4.90
CA GLU A 179 -5.66 2.06 6.32
C GLU A 179 -6.90 1.89 7.24
N LYS A 180 -8.09 2.19 6.72
CA LYS A 180 -9.38 2.07 7.44
C LYS A 180 -10.06 0.71 7.29
N GLU A 181 -9.51 -0.17 6.45
CA GLU A 181 -10.03 -1.51 6.14
C GLU A 181 -9.23 -2.59 6.88
N ASP A 182 -9.73 -3.84 6.88
CA ASP A 182 -9.02 -4.97 7.47
C ASP A 182 -8.18 -5.63 6.37
N PHE A 183 -6.86 -5.36 6.33
CA PHE A 183 -6.00 -5.89 5.27
C PHE A 183 -4.74 -6.60 5.77
N ALA A 184 -4.24 -7.55 4.99
CA ALA A 184 -2.95 -8.21 5.22
C ALA A 184 -2.02 -8.02 4.00
N ILE A 185 -0.72 -8.16 4.20
CA ILE A 185 0.29 -8.15 3.12
C ILE A 185 1.15 -9.40 3.24
N VAL A 186 1.18 -10.18 2.18
CA VAL A 186 2.02 -11.38 2.01
C VAL A 186 3.05 -11.08 0.93
N LEU A 187 4.32 -11.30 1.25
CA LEU A 187 5.40 -11.37 0.26
C LEU A 187 5.66 -12.84 -0.03
N PHE A 188 5.75 -13.23 -1.29
CA PHE A 188 6.04 -14.61 -1.66
C PHE A 188 7.15 -14.73 -2.69
N ASN A 189 7.90 -15.81 -2.58
CA ASN A 189 8.90 -16.31 -3.51
C ASN A 189 8.98 -17.83 -3.31
N SER A 190 10.15 -18.44 -3.12
CA SER A 190 10.28 -19.84 -2.69
C SER A 190 9.59 -20.10 -1.35
N THR A 191 9.40 -19.05 -0.54
CA THR A 191 8.71 -19.05 0.75
C THR A 191 7.64 -17.95 0.81
N ALA A 192 6.80 -17.91 1.84
CA ALA A 192 5.85 -16.81 2.06
C ALA A 192 6.00 -16.17 3.46
N MET A 193 6.19 -14.85 3.47
CA MET A 193 6.31 -14.03 4.67
C MET A 193 5.13 -13.07 4.81
N LEU A 194 4.67 -12.86 6.05
CA LEU A 194 3.68 -11.83 6.35
C LEU A 194 4.38 -10.52 6.71
N LEU A 195 4.23 -9.52 5.85
CA LEU A 195 4.66 -8.14 6.14
C LEU A 195 3.66 -7.45 7.08
N LYS A 196 2.36 -7.74 6.93
CA LYS A 196 1.32 -7.27 7.85
C LYS A 196 0.27 -8.36 8.04
N LYS A 197 -0.06 -8.70 9.29
CA LYS A 197 -1.20 -9.57 9.60
C LYS A 197 -2.53 -8.82 9.48
N ILE A 198 -3.60 -9.54 9.17
CA ILE A 198 -4.92 -8.91 8.91
C ILE A 198 -5.51 -8.22 10.15
N ASN A 199 -5.23 -8.76 11.34
CA ASN A 199 -5.68 -8.27 12.64
C ASN A 199 -4.66 -7.36 13.35
N GLN A 200 -3.51 -7.10 12.72
CA GLN A 200 -2.45 -6.29 13.29
C GLN A 200 -2.62 -4.82 12.92
N LYS A 201 -2.60 -3.96 13.94
CA LYS A 201 -2.39 -2.52 13.74
C LYS A 201 -0.89 -2.29 13.50
N ARG A 202 -0.56 -1.74 12.33
CA ARG A 202 0.81 -1.41 11.96
C ARG A 202 0.79 -0.07 11.23
N SER A 203 1.72 0.82 11.58
CA SER A 203 1.82 2.13 10.94
C SER A 203 2.09 1.97 9.44
N ILE A 204 1.36 2.72 8.62
CA ILE A 204 1.55 2.73 7.17
C ILE A 204 2.97 3.12 6.76
N ILE A 205 3.59 4.04 7.52
CA ILE A 205 4.97 4.47 7.33
C ILE A 205 5.93 3.27 7.38
N LYS A 206 5.78 2.41 8.40
CA LYS A 206 6.61 1.21 8.56
C LYS A 206 6.32 0.15 7.51
N ILE A 207 5.08 0.08 7.00
CA ILE A 207 4.71 -0.84 5.92
C ILE A 207 5.40 -0.43 4.62
N VAL A 208 5.35 0.87 4.30
CA VAL A 208 5.99 1.43 3.10
C VAL A 208 7.51 1.23 3.15
N ASP A 209 8.14 1.49 4.31
CA ASP A 209 9.57 1.25 4.49
C ASP A 209 9.94 -0.22 4.23
N ASP A 210 9.22 -1.17 4.84
CA ASP A 210 9.46 -2.61 4.64
C ASP A 210 9.26 -3.04 3.18
N ILE A 211 8.25 -2.49 2.50
CA ILE A 211 7.99 -2.77 1.09
C ILE A 211 9.14 -2.24 0.22
N LEU A 212 9.60 -1.00 0.48
CA LEU A 212 10.75 -0.40 -0.20
C LEU A 212 12.07 -1.14 0.06
N ASP A 213 12.18 -1.80 1.21
CA ASP A 213 13.35 -2.59 1.61
C ASP A 213 13.26 -4.07 1.15
N SER A 214 12.14 -4.48 0.50
CA SER A 214 11.95 -5.85 0.01
C SER A 214 12.85 -6.21 -1.18
N GLU A 215 13.33 -7.45 -1.24
CA GLU A 215 14.22 -7.92 -2.30
C GLU A 215 13.60 -9.00 -3.17
N ALA A 216 13.97 -9.00 -4.46
CA ALA A 216 13.58 -10.01 -5.43
C ALA A 216 14.59 -11.18 -5.37
N VAL A 217 14.20 -12.29 -4.76
CA VAL A 217 15.06 -13.47 -4.57
C VAL A 217 14.24 -14.76 -4.64
N GLY A 218 14.87 -15.88 -5.03
CA GLY A 218 14.22 -17.19 -5.08
C GLY A 218 13.27 -17.39 -6.27
N PHE A 219 12.49 -18.46 -6.22
CA PHE A 219 11.58 -18.90 -7.28
C PHE A 219 10.14 -18.46 -7.03
N THR A 220 9.28 -18.58 -8.02
CA THR A 220 7.86 -18.21 -7.88
C THR A 220 7.06 -19.40 -7.34
N ASN A 221 6.65 -19.37 -6.06
CA ASN A 221 5.72 -20.34 -5.49
C ASN A 221 4.38 -19.65 -5.19
N ILE A 222 3.47 -19.63 -6.16
CA ILE A 222 2.16 -18.96 -6.00
C ILE A 222 1.31 -19.67 -4.94
N GLN A 223 1.39 -21.00 -4.86
CA GLN A 223 0.63 -21.80 -3.92
C GLN A 223 0.89 -21.36 -2.48
N ILE A 224 2.15 -21.23 -2.06
CA ILE A 224 2.48 -20.86 -0.67
C ILE A 224 2.02 -19.43 -0.33
N GLY A 225 2.06 -18.51 -1.30
CA GLY A 225 1.52 -17.16 -1.16
C GLY A 225 0.00 -17.16 -0.95
N LEU A 226 -0.74 -17.91 -1.79
CA LEU A 226 -2.20 -18.05 -1.69
C LEU A 226 -2.63 -18.74 -0.40
N GLU A 227 -1.97 -19.83 -0.01
CA GLU A 227 -2.26 -20.54 1.24
C GLU A 227 -2.07 -19.63 2.46
N LYS A 228 -0.98 -18.85 2.49
CA LYS A 228 -0.71 -17.88 3.56
C LYS A 228 -1.79 -16.79 3.59
N GLY A 229 -2.20 -16.30 2.42
CA GLY A 229 -3.26 -15.30 2.30
C GLY A 229 -4.62 -15.82 2.76
N LEU A 230 -4.99 -17.05 2.39
CA LEU A 230 -6.21 -17.70 2.84
C LEU A 230 -6.23 -17.88 4.36
N LYS A 231 -5.10 -18.30 4.95
CA LYS A 231 -4.94 -18.39 6.41
C LYS A 231 -5.19 -17.05 7.11
N GLU A 232 -4.77 -15.92 6.52
CA GLU A 232 -5.09 -14.60 7.07
C GLU A 232 -6.58 -14.26 6.95
N LEU A 233 -7.21 -14.50 5.79
CA LEU A 233 -8.64 -14.23 5.60
C LEU A 233 -9.52 -15.01 6.59
N ASN A 234 -9.18 -16.27 6.87
CA ASN A 234 -9.95 -17.12 7.78
C ASN A 234 -10.00 -16.57 9.22
N LYS A 235 -8.96 -15.87 9.69
CA LYS A 235 -8.92 -15.26 11.04
C LYS A 235 -10.02 -14.23 11.30
N ILE A 236 -10.54 -13.58 10.27
CA ILE A 236 -11.65 -12.62 10.40
C ILE A 236 -12.99 -13.27 10.01
N ARG A 237 -12.99 -14.47 9.44
CA ARG A 237 -14.21 -15.23 9.17
C ARG A 237 -14.78 -15.82 10.45
N GLU A 238 -13.92 -16.30 11.34
CA GLU A 238 -14.29 -16.92 12.62
C GLU A 238 -14.93 -15.94 13.62
N LYS A 239 -14.61 -14.64 13.54
CA LYS A 239 -15.20 -13.59 14.41
C LYS A 239 -16.67 -13.23 14.10
N ARG A 240 -17.32 -13.89 13.14
CA ARG A 240 -18.72 -13.63 12.75
C ARG A 240 -19.74 -14.57 13.42
N LYS A 241 -19.32 -15.40 14.39
CA LYS A 241 -20.25 -16.15 15.24
C LYS A 241 -20.72 -15.30 16.41
#